data_AF-A0A0N1GY02-F1
#
_entry.id   AF-A0A0N1GY02-F1
#
_cell.length_a   1.000
_cell.length_b   1.000
_cell.length_c   1.000
_cell.angle_alpha   90.00
_cell.angle_beta   90.00
_cell.angle_gamma   90.00
#
_symmetry.space_group_name_H-M   'P 1'
#
loop_
_entity.id
_entity.type
_entity.pdbx_description
1 polymer ?
#
loop_
_entity_poly.entity_id
_entity_poly.type
_entity_poly.pdbx_seq_one_letter_code
_entity_poly.pdbx_strand_id
1 'polypeptide(L)'
;MRFVGLQQYAWLLKDSVFWHAISNTFQIWFLSTVPMLLLALVLAFLLHAQVRFSAAYRVAYFIPNVTSMVAMTVVFGSVFARAGMANSALKAVGLDGVGWLSSSLGIKSAISVMIIWRWVGYTALIFLAGLQAIPTELFEAARVDGAGSRQVLFRVVVPQLKPVILFAVITSTINGLQIFTEPQVLFYSDDPGTTGGPGRQGLTVVLYLWQKAFIDHQLGYGAAMGRLLFAVIALFAIVNRRLVSGSDRTDRRGIDLRKEARHGR
;
A
#
# COMPACT_ATOMS: atom_id res chain seq x y z
N MET A 1 25.83 -29.98 2.77
CA MET A 1 25.59 -28.53 2.95
C MET A 1 26.76 -27.93 3.72
N ARG A 2 27.42 -26.88 3.22
CA ARG A 2 28.52 -26.20 3.92
C ARG A 2 27.95 -24.99 4.66
N PHE A 3 28.16 -24.91 5.98
CA PHE A 3 27.77 -23.75 6.76
C PHE A 3 28.64 -22.55 6.35
N VAL A 4 28.02 -21.51 5.80
CA VAL A 4 28.69 -20.29 5.31
C VAL A 4 28.45 -19.07 6.21
N GLY A 5 27.84 -19.26 7.38
CA GLY A 5 27.64 -18.21 8.39
C GLY A 5 27.00 -16.94 7.82
N LEU A 6 27.68 -15.80 7.99
CA LEU A 6 27.21 -14.48 7.55
C LEU A 6 27.65 -14.08 6.12
N GLN A 7 28.34 -14.96 5.39
CA GLN A 7 28.93 -14.62 4.09
C GLN A 7 27.88 -14.18 3.06
N GLN A 8 26.70 -14.80 3.06
CA GLN A 8 25.59 -14.44 2.17
C GLN A 8 25.12 -12.99 2.39
N TYR A 9 25.11 -12.53 3.64
CA TYR A 9 24.72 -11.14 3.96
C TYR A 9 25.79 -10.15 3.52
N ALA A 10 27.07 -10.49 3.66
CA ALA A 10 28.17 -9.63 3.20
C ALA A 10 28.15 -9.44 1.68
N TRP A 11 27.81 -10.48 0.91
CA TRP A 11 27.59 -10.37 -0.52
C TRP A 11 26.34 -9.58 -0.86
N LEU A 12 25.25 -9.81 -0.13
CA LEU A 12 23.98 -9.11 -0.36
C LEU A 12 24.10 -7.60 -0.15
N LEU A 13 24.82 -7.16 0.88
CA LEU A 13 25.02 -5.74 1.16
C LEU A 13 25.86 -5.02 0.10
N LYS A 14 26.66 -5.75 -0.69
CA LYS A 14 27.45 -5.21 -1.79
C LYS A 14 26.75 -5.33 -3.15
N ASP A 15 25.59 -5.97 -3.20
CA ASP A 15 24.88 -6.20 -4.46
C ASP A 15 24.08 -4.97 -4.89
N SER A 16 24.56 -4.31 -5.95
CA SER A 16 23.87 -3.17 -6.55
C SER A 16 22.46 -3.49 -7.04
N VAL A 17 22.21 -4.73 -7.50
CA VAL A 17 20.90 -5.16 -7.99
C VAL A 17 19.93 -5.30 -6.84
N PHE A 18 20.39 -5.80 -5.69
CA PHE A 18 19.59 -5.87 -4.47
C PHE A 18 19.14 -4.48 -4.00
N TRP A 19 20.05 -3.51 -3.95
CA TRP A 19 19.70 -2.13 -3.58
C TRP A 19 18.77 -1.47 -4.60
N HIS A 20 18.94 -1.79 -5.89
CA HIS A 20 18.02 -1.36 -6.94
C HIS A 20 16.61 -1.94 -6.71
N ALA A 21 16.52 -3.24 -6.39
CA ALA A 21 15.25 -3.91 -6.08
C ALA A 21 14.57 -3.33 -4.84
N ILE A 22 15.35 -3.00 -3.79
CA ILE A 22 14.84 -2.28 -2.61
C ILE A 22 14.25 -0.93 -3.02
N SER A 23 15.00 -0.13 -3.80
CA SER A 23 14.54 1.19 -4.24
C SER A 23 13.25 1.09 -5.05
N ASN A 24 13.16 0.14 -5.98
CA ASN A 24 11.96 -0.06 -6.78
C ASN A 24 10.79 -0.52 -5.92
N THR A 25 10.99 -1.47 -5.00
CA THR A 25 9.95 -1.89 -4.05
C THR A 25 9.42 -0.71 -3.23
N PHE A 26 10.29 0.16 -2.70
CA PHE A 26 9.85 1.34 -1.96
C PHE A 26 9.11 2.35 -2.83
N GLN A 27 9.56 2.60 -4.06
CA GLN A 27 8.91 3.53 -4.97
C GLN A 27 7.53 3.03 -5.39
N ILE A 28 7.40 1.75 -5.73
CA ILE A 28 6.11 1.12 -6.06
C ILE A 28 5.20 1.12 -4.82
N TRP A 29 5.72 0.75 -3.64
CA TRP A 29 4.97 0.81 -2.39
C TRP A 29 4.43 2.22 -2.11
N PHE A 30 5.26 3.25 -2.29
CA PHE A 30 4.85 4.64 -2.03
C PHE A 30 3.80 5.11 -3.05
N LEU A 31 4.03 4.87 -4.35
CA LEU A 31 3.13 5.24 -5.44
C LEU A 31 1.80 4.49 -5.41
N SER A 32 1.74 3.32 -4.78
CA SER A 32 0.51 2.54 -4.62
C SER A 32 -0.19 2.84 -3.29
N THR A 33 0.51 2.67 -2.16
CA THR A 33 -0.10 2.67 -0.82
C THR A 33 -0.63 4.04 -0.43
N VAL A 34 0.10 5.12 -0.69
CA VAL A 34 -0.33 6.46 -0.29
C VAL A 34 -1.58 6.89 -1.04
N PRO A 35 -1.62 6.84 -2.40
CA PRO A 35 -2.85 7.15 -3.13
C PRO A 35 -4.00 6.20 -2.80
N MET A 36 -3.72 4.91 -2.63
CA MET A 36 -4.74 3.92 -2.26
C MET A 36 -5.42 4.26 -0.93
N LEU A 37 -4.65 4.57 0.12
CA LEU A 37 -5.21 4.92 1.44
C LEU A 37 -6.06 6.19 1.38
N LEU A 38 -5.60 7.20 0.64
CA LEU A 38 -6.35 8.45 0.44
C LEU A 38 -7.65 8.20 -0.31
N LEU A 39 -7.60 7.47 -1.43
CA LEU A 39 -8.78 7.09 -2.21
C LEU A 39 -9.75 6.26 -1.39
N ALA A 40 -9.25 5.27 -0.63
CA ALA A 40 -10.06 4.43 0.23
C ALA A 40 -10.78 5.25 1.30
N LEU A 41 -10.10 6.24 1.90
CA LEU A 41 -10.70 7.11 2.90
C LEU A 41 -11.80 7.99 2.29
N VAL A 42 -11.54 8.60 1.12
CA VAL A 42 -12.55 9.39 0.38
C VAL A 42 -13.77 8.54 0.04
N LEU A 43 -13.55 7.33 -0.48
CA LEU A 43 -14.64 6.40 -0.80
C LEU A 43 -15.42 6.00 0.46
N ALA A 44 -14.76 5.73 1.58
CA ALA A 44 -15.43 5.41 2.83
C ALA A 44 -16.35 6.55 3.30
N PHE A 45 -15.91 7.81 3.21
CA PHE A 45 -16.76 8.96 3.54
C PHE A 45 -17.96 9.12 2.60
N LEU A 46 -17.75 8.94 1.29
CA LEU A 46 -18.83 9.01 0.30
C LEU A 46 -19.89 7.91 0.54
N LEU A 47 -19.45 6.70 0.86
CA LEU A 47 -20.33 5.57 1.16
C LEU A 47 -21.05 5.73 2.50
N HIS A 48 -20.38 6.32 3.49
CA HIS A 48 -21.02 6.64 4.77
C HIS A 48 -22.16 7.66 4.59
N ALA A 49 -22.04 8.60 3.65
CA ALA A 49 -23.05 9.62 3.39
C ALA A 49 -24.24 9.14 2.54
N GLN A 50 -24.09 8.06 1.75
CA GLN A 50 -25.07 7.63 0.75
C GLN A 50 -25.64 6.23 1.07
N VAL A 51 -26.84 6.18 1.66
CA VAL A 51 -27.49 4.92 2.09
C VAL A 51 -28.18 4.19 0.92
N ARG A 52 -28.42 4.86 -0.21
CA ARG A 52 -29.45 4.47 -1.18
C ARG A 52 -29.04 3.38 -2.19
N PHE A 53 -27.74 3.09 -2.36
CA PHE A 53 -27.23 2.06 -3.30
C PHE A 53 -26.16 1.13 -2.69
N SER A 54 -26.22 0.88 -1.38
CA SER A 54 -25.18 0.16 -0.64
C SER A 54 -24.81 -1.22 -1.21
N ALA A 55 -25.74 -1.95 -1.82
CA ALA A 55 -25.49 -3.28 -2.39
C ALA A 55 -24.65 -3.25 -3.68
N ALA A 56 -24.96 -2.38 -4.63
CA ALA A 56 -24.22 -2.27 -5.90
C ALA A 56 -22.77 -1.82 -5.67
N TYR A 57 -22.58 -0.87 -4.74
CA TYR A 57 -21.25 -0.44 -4.35
C TYR A 57 -20.44 -1.56 -3.68
N ARG A 58 -21.04 -2.33 -2.76
CA ARG A 58 -20.37 -3.50 -2.17
C ARG A 58 -19.88 -4.47 -3.23
N VAL A 59 -20.71 -4.81 -4.21
CA VAL A 59 -20.31 -5.71 -5.32
C VAL A 59 -19.12 -5.14 -6.10
N ALA A 60 -19.16 -3.86 -6.48
CA ALA A 60 -18.08 -3.23 -7.24
C ALA A 60 -16.72 -3.26 -6.51
N TYR A 61 -16.71 -3.10 -5.18
CA TYR A 61 -15.47 -3.17 -4.39
C TYR A 61 -14.97 -4.60 -4.12
N PHE A 62 -15.85 -5.59 -4.17
CA PHE A 62 -15.47 -7.00 -4.00
C PHE A 62 -14.92 -7.64 -5.28
N ILE A 63 -15.36 -7.19 -6.47
CA ILE A 63 -14.91 -7.75 -7.76
C ILE A 63 -13.38 -7.84 -7.87
N PRO A 64 -12.59 -6.79 -7.56
CA PRO A 64 -11.13 -6.86 -7.66
C PRO A 64 -10.49 -7.92 -6.75
N ASN A 65 -11.10 -8.18 -5.58
CA ASN A 65 -10.56 -9.09 -4.58
C ASN A 65 -10.84 -10.56 -4.87
N VAL A 66 -11.92 -10.84 -5.61
CA VAL A 66 -12.31 -12.21 -6.01
C VAL A 66 -11.70 -12.62 -7.36
N THR A 67 -11.18 -11.65 -8.12
CA THR A 67 -10.54 -11.88 -9.43
C THR A 67 -9.13 -12.47 -9.25
N SER A 68 -8.75 -13.41 -10.12
CA SER A 68 -7.38 -13.94 -10.16
C SER A 68 -6.37 -12.83 -10.43
N MET A 69 -5.36 -12.74 -9.56
CA MET A 69 -4.27 -11.77 -9.63
C MET A 69 -3.49 -11.86 -10.95
N VAL A 70 -3.29 -13.08 -11.47
CA VAL A 70 -2.60 -13.31 -12.75
C VAL A 70 -3.47 -12.82 -13.91
N ALA A 71 -4.74 -13.21 -13.96
CA ALA A 71 -5.66 -12.80 -15.02
C ALA A 71 -5.82 -11.29 -15.08
N MET A 72 -5.98 -10.65 -13.91
CA MET A 72 -6.00 -9.21 -13.76
C MET A 72 -4.74 -8.56 -14.33
N THR A 73 -3.56 -9.11 -14.03
CA THR A 73 -2.29 -8.60 -14.55
C THR A 73 -2.19 -8.70 -16.07
N VAL A 74 -2.62 -9.81 -16.66
CA VAL A 74 -2.64 -9.97 -18.12
C VAL A 74 -3.56 -8.93 -18.78
N VAL A 75 -4.76 -8.72 -18.23
CA VAL A 75 -5.71 -7.73 -18.75
C VAL A 75 -5.12 -6.32 -18.67
N PHE A 76 -4.62 -5.91 -17.51
CA PHE A 76 -3.99 -4.60 -17.34
C PHE A 76 -2.72 -4.44 -18.18
N GLY A 77 -1.97 -5.52 -18.42
CA GLY A 77 -0.85 -5.51 -19.36
C GLY A 77 -1.26 -5.08 -20.77
N SER A 78 -2.43 -5.51 -21.25
CA SER A 78 -2.96 -5.05 -22.55
C SER A 78 -3.45 -3.60 -22.52
N VAL A 79 -4.03 -3.14 -21.39
CA VAL A 79 -4.44 -1.75 -21.18
C VAL A 79 -3.24 -0.80 -21.22
N PHE A 80 -2.12 -1.20 -20.61
CA PHE A 80 -0.87 -0.43 -20.54
C PHE A 80 0.07 -0.65 -21.73
N ALA A 81 -0.30 -1.49 -22.70
CA ALA A 81 0.47 -1.64 -23.93
C ALA A 81 0.62 -0.30 -24.67
N ARG A 82 1.63 -0.19 -25.55
CA ARG A 82 1.91 1.06 -26.29
C ARG A 82 0.70 1.56 -27.08
N ALA A 83 -0.07 0.65 -27.69
CA ALA A 83 -1.33 0.91 -28.38
C ALA A 83 -2.56 0.52 -27.54
N GLY A 84 -2.39 0.37 -26.23
CA GLY A 84 -3.44 -0.01 -25.29
C GLY A 84 -4.38 1.14 -24.93
N MET A 85 -5.45 0.81 -24.22
CA MET A 85 -6.52 1.75 -23.87
C MET A 85 -6.01 2.96 -23.07
N ALA A 86 -4.98 2.80 -22.24
CA ALA A 86 -4.42 3.91 -21.46
C ALA A 86 -3.87 5.02 -22.36
N ASN A 87 -3.08 4.67 -23.38
CA ASN A 87 -2.54 5.65 -24.32
C ASN A 87 -3.60 6.18 -25.29
N SER A 88 -4.58 5.37 -25.67
CA SER A 88 -5.72 5.83 -26.48
C SER A 88 -6.54 6.89 -25.73
N ALA A 89 -6.76 6.71 -24.43
CA ALA A 89 -7.44 7.69 -23.58
C ALA A 89 -6.64 8.99 -23.44
N LEU A 90 -5.32 8.92 -23.24
CA LEU A 90 -4.45 10.10 -23.22
C LEU A 90 -4.53 10.90 -24.54
N LYS A 91 -4.43 10.21 -25.67
CA LYS A 91 -4.53 10.84 -26.99
C LYS A 91 -5.90 11.48 -27.23
N ALA A 92 -6.98 10.88 -26.74
CA ALA A 92 -8.33 11.43 -26.88
C ALA A 92 -8.50 12.79 -26.16
N VAL A 93 -7.72 13.04 -25.11
CA VAL A 93 -7.70 14.33 -24.39
C VAL A 93 -6.54 15.24 -24.83
N GLY A 94 -5.86 14.90 -25.92
CA GLY A 94 -4.78 15.71 -26.51
C GLY A 94 -3.41 15.54 -25.83
N LEU A 95 -3.20 14.49 -25.03
CA LEU A 95 -1.92 14.20 -24.38
C LEU A 95 -1.11 13.14 -25.15
N ASP A 96 0.22 13.26 -25.07
CA ASP A 96 1.14 12.28 -25.64
C ASP A 96 1.07 10.93 -24.92
N GLY A 97 1.40 9.86 -25.66
CA GLY A 97 1.44 8.50 -25.12
C GLY A 97 2.60 8.29 -24.14
N VAL A 98 2.36 7.51 -23.10
CA VAL A 98 3.36 7.17 -22.07
C VAL A 98 3.89 5.75 -22.31
N GLY A 99 5.18 5.56 -22.06
CA GLY A 99 5.83 4.25 -22.04
C GLY A 99 5.53 3.48 -20.75
N TRP A 100 4.28 3.06 -20.53
CA TRP A 100 3.84 2.42 -19.30
C TRP A 100 4.59 1.13 -18.96
N LEU A 101 5.09 0.40 -19.96
CA LEU A 101 5.84 -0.85 -19.76
C LEU A 101 7.31 -0.75 -20.16
N SER A 102 7.79 0.44 -20.53
CA SER A 102 9.14 0.65 -21.04
C SER A 102 9.94 1.73 -20.31
N SER A 103 9.27 2.70 -19.66
CA SER A 103 9.90 3.77 -18.90
C SER A 103 9.91 3.46 -17.40
N SER A 104 10.90 3.97 -16.67
CA SER A 104 11.03 3.75 -15.22
C SER A 104 9.77 4.14 -14.44
N LEU A 105 9.30 5.37 -14.64
CA LEU A 105 8.10 5.87 -13.96
C LEU A 105 6.86 5.13 -14.46
N GLY A 106 6.74 4.91 -15.78
CA GLY A 106 5.61 4.20 -16.37
C GLY A 106 5.42 2.81 -15.78
N ILE A 107 6.49 2.02 -15.68
CA ILE A 107 6.46 0.65 -15.12
C ILE A 107 5.96 0.68 -13.67
N LYS A 108 6.53 1.57 -12.86
CA LYS A 108 6.17 1.71 -11.44
C LYS A 108 4.73 2.19 -11.28
N SER A 109 4.28 3.11 -12.13
CA SER A 109 2.90 3.60 -12.15
C SER A 109 1.92 2.51 -12.58
N ALA A 110 2.22 1.73 -13.62
CA ALA A 110 1.36 0.65 -14.08
C ALA A 110 1.14 -0.40 -12.98
N ILE A 111 2.23 -0.86 -12.35
CA ILE A 111 2.16 -1.79 -11.21
C ILE A 111 1.37 -1.15 -10.05
N SER A 112 1.60 0.14 -9.76
CA SER A 112 0.92 0.83 -8.67
C SER A 112 -0.59 0.97 -8.88
N VAL A 113 -1.03 1.29 -10.11
CA VAL A 113 -2.46 1.38 -10.46
C VAL A 113 -3.15 0.03 -10.26
N MET A 114 -2.47 -1.06 -10.64
CA MET A 114 -2.99 -2.40 -10.45
C MET A 114 -3.20 -2.75 -8.96
N ILE A 115 -2.23 -2.38 -8.12
CA ILE A 115 -2.32 -2.57 -6.66
C ILE A 115 -3.46 -1.72 -6.08
N ILE A 116 -3.54 -0.44 -6.47
CA ILE A 116 -4.60 0.47 -6.02
C ILE A 116 -5.96 -0.13 -6.38
N TRP A 117 -6.18 -0.52 -7.64
CA TRP A 117 -7.45 -1.08 -8.10
C TRP A 117 -7.87 -2.31 -7.29
N ARG A 118 -6.91 -3.18 -6.95
CA ARG A 118 -7.16 -4.41 -6.19
C ARG A 118 -7.57 -4.14 -4.75
N TRP A 119 -6.87 -3.23 -4.09
CA TRP A 119 -6.96 -3.08 -2.63
C TRP A 119 -7.83 -1.90 -2.17
N VAL A 120 -8.04 -0.88 -3.00
CA VAL A 120 -8.77 0.34 -2.60
C VAL A 120 -10.17 0.03 -2.05
N GLY A 121 -10.90 -0.90 -2.67
CA GLY A 121 -12.24 -1.28 -2.24
C GLY A 121 -12.24 -1.97 -0.87
N TYR A 122 -11.32 -2.92 -0.66
CA TYR A 122 -11.16 -3.61 0.62
C TYR A 122 -10.77 -2.64 1.74
N THR A 123 -9.80 -1.75 1.50
CA THR A 123 -9.39 -0.75 2.47
C THR A 123 -10.50 0.27 2.76
N ALA A 124 -11.30 0.65 1.76
CA ALA A 124 -12.44 1.54 1.95
C ALA A 124 -13.51 0.90 2.86
N LEU A 125 -13.74 -0.41 2.74
CA LEU A 125 -14.66 -1.13 3.63
C LEU A 125 -14.17 -1.16 5.08
N ILE A 126 -12.86 -1.32 5.30
CA ILE A 126 -12.27 -1.23 6.64
C ILE A 126 -12.50 0.16 7.24
N PHE A 127 -12.25 1.23 6.48
CA PHE A 127 -12.51 2.60 6.93
C PHE A 127 -14.00 2.89 7.15
N LEU A 128 -14.87 2.36 6.28
CA LEU A 128 -16.32 2.49 6.43
C LEU A 128 -16.82 1.80 7.71
N ALA A 129 -16.34 0.59 8.00
CA ALA A 129 -16.67 -0.10 9.24
C ALA A 129 -16.19 0.69 10.47
N GLY A 130 -14.98 1.27 10.39
CA GLY A 130 -14.46 2.17 11.41
C GLY A 130 -15.33 3.42 11.62
N LEU A 131 -15.81 4.04 10.54
CA LEU A 131 -16.72 5.18 10.59
C LEU A 131 -18.06 4.81 11.24
N GLN A 132 -18.63 3.66 10.87
CA GLN A 132 -19.91 3.17 11.39
C GLN A 132 -19.85 2.77 12.87
N ALA A 133 -18.67 2.47 13.40
CA ALA A 133 -18.47 2.17 14.81
C ALA A 133 -18.44 3.42 15.70
N ILE A 134 -18.37 4.63 15.14
CA ILE A 134 -18.35 5.88 15.90
C ILE A 134 -19.78 6.16 16.42
N PRO A 135 -19.98 6.30 17.74
CA PRO A 135 -21.30 6.60 18.30
C PRO A 135 -21.89 7.89 17.75
N THR A 136 -23.17 7.85 17.34
CA THR A 136 -23.90 9.01 16.79
C THR A 136 -23.93 10.19 17.75
N GLU A 137 -23.96 9.91 19.06
CA GLU A 137 -23.95 10.89 20.15
C GLU A 137 -22.78 11.89 20.06
N LEU A 138 -21.60 11.45 19.59
CA LEU A 138 -20.45 12.34 19.42
C LEU A 138 -20.66 13.37 18.31
N PHE A 139 -21.41 13.01 17.27
CA PHE A 139 -21.76 13.93 16.18
C PHE A 139 -22.84 14.93 16.63
N GLU A 140 -23.80 14.49 17.45
CA GLU A 140 -24.83 15.34 18.01
C GLU A 140 -24.25 16.34 19.02
N ALA A 141 -23.38 15.89 19.93
CA ALA A 141 -22.67 16.75 20.86
C ALA A 141 -21.85 17.82 20.13
N ALA A 142 -21.10 17.43 19.09
CA ALA A 142 -20.34 18.38 18.29
C ALA A 142 -21.22 19.41 17.57
N ARG A 143 -22.44 19.02 17.13
CA ARG A 143 -23.42 19.94 16.54
C ARG A 143 -23.99 20.91 17.57
N VAL A 144 -24.26 20.45 18.79
CA VAL A 144 -24.71 21.30 19.91
C VAL A 144 -23.63 22.32 20.28
N ASP A 145 -22.35 21.92 20.26
CA ASP A 145 -21.19 22.79 20.48
C ASP A 145 -20.90 23.74 19.29
N GLY A 146 -21.74 23.76 18.25
CA GLY A 146 -21.58 24.62 17.09
C GLY A 146 -20.42 24.25 16.17
N ALA A 147 -19.89 23.02 16.28
CA ALA A 147 -18.76 22.59 15.48
C ALA A 147 -19.14 22.44 13.99
N GLY A 148 -18.39 23.11 13.11
CA GLY A 148 -18.56 22.97 11.66
C GLY A 148 -18.09 21.60 11.15
N SER A 149 -18.50 21.21 9.94
CA SER A 149 -18.18 19.89 9.36
C SER A 149 -16.66 19.58 9.31
N ARG A 150 -15.83 20.59 9.06
CA ARG A 150 -14.37 20.45 9.10
C ARG A 150 -13.85 20.16 10.52
N GLN A 151 -14.41 20.81 11.54
CA GLN A 151 -14.05 20.56 12.93
C GLN A 151 -14.48 19.16 13.36
N VAL A 152 -15.69 18.73 13.01
CA VAL A 152 -16.17 17.36 13.28
C VAL A 152 -15.24 16.32 12.62
N LEU A 153 -14.86 16.52 11.36
CA LEU A 153 -13.95 15.62 10.66
C LEU A 153 -12.60 15.48 11.39
N PHE A 154 -11.91 16.59 11.65
CA PHE A 154 -10.54 16.54 12.17
C PHE A 154 -10.46 16.34 13.68
N ARG A 155 -11.48 16.73 14.45
CA ARG A 155 -11.47 16.68 15.93
C ARG A 155 -12.27 15.54 16.52
N VAL A 156 -13.21 14.96 15.77
CA VAL A 156 -14.04 13.84 16.25
C VAL A 156 -13.74 12.59 15.43
N VAL A 157 -13.88 12.66 14.11
CA VAL A 157 -13.80 11.48 13.24
C VAL A 157 -12.38 10.94 13.11
N VAL A 158 -11.41 11.79 12.75
CA VAL A 158 -10.01 11.36 12.53
C VAL A 158 -9.38 10.74 13.79
N PRO A 159 -9.52 11.31 15.01
CA PRO A 159 -9.02 10.68 16.23
C PRO A 159 -9.64 9.31 16.51
N GLN A 160 -10.95 9.16 16.30
CA GLN A 160 -11.66 7.89 16.51
C GLN A 160 -11.31 6.84 15.45
N LEU A 161 -11.03 7.27 14.21
CA LEU A 161 -10.58 6.40 13.12
C LEU A 161 -9.11 5.99 13.23
N LYS A 162 -8.31 6.67 14.06
CA LYS A 162 -6.86 6.46 14.16
C LYS A 162 -6.44 4.99 14.33
N PRO A 163 -7.10 4.15 15.17
CA PRO A 163 -6.75 2.72 15.27
C PRO A 163 -7.00 1.95 13.97
N VAL A 164 -8.04 2.31 13.22
CA VAL A 164 -8.41 1.70 11.95
C VAL A 164 -7.46 2.15 10.83
N ILE A 165 -7.11 3.45 10.80
CA ILE A 165 -6.09 4.01 9.91
C ILE A 165 -4.75 3.31 10.14
N LEU A 166 -4.37 3.11 11.41
CA LEU A 166 -3.16 2.38 11.76
C LEU A 166 -3.14 0.96 11.23
N PHE A 167 -4.22 0.23 11.47
CA PHE A 167 -4.36 -1.14 10.99
C PHE A 167 -4.23 -1.20 9.47
N ALA A 168 -4.94 -0.31 8.75
CA ALA A 168 -4.87 -0.24 7.30
C ALA A 168 -3.47 0.12 6.79
N VAL A 169 -2.79 1.10 7.40
CA VAL A 169 -1.42 1.49 7.02
C VAL A 169 -0.44 0.35 7.23
N ILE A 170 -0.47 -0.32 8.38
CA ILE A 170 0.45 -1.42 8.70
C ILE A 170 0.24 -2.59 7.75
N THR A 171 -1.01 -3.03 7.58
CA THR A 171 -1.33 -4.15 6.68
C THR A 171 -1.01 -3.83 5.22
N SER A 172 -1.31 -2.62 4.76
CA SER A 172 -0.98 -2.18 3.40
C SER A 172 0.53 -2.07 3.20
N THR A 173 1.28 -1.64 4.23
CA THR A 173 2.74 -1.58 4.17
C THR A 173 3.36 -2.97 4.06
N ILE A 174 2.90 -3.93 4.87
CA ILE A 174 3.37 -5.32 4.81
C ILE A 174 3.12 -5.90 3.41
N ASN A 175 1.89 -5.77 2.90
CA ASN A 175 1.53 -6.29 1.58
C ASN A 175 2.28 -5.58 0.45
N GLY A 176 2.39 -4.26 0.50
CA GLY A 176 3.06 -3.46 -0.53
C GLY A 176 4.58 -3.66 -0.57
N LEU A 177 5.23 -4.01 0.53
CA LEU A 177 6.65 -4.38 0.50
C LEU A 177 6.90 -5.80 -0.01
N GLN A 178 5.85 -6.63 -0.08
CA GLN A 178 5.89 -8.02 -0.55
C GLN A 178 5.35 -8.21 -1.97
N ILE A 179 5.25 -7.13 -2.76
CA ILE A 179 4.76 -7.20 -4.15
C ILE A 179 5.65 -8.12 -4.99
N PHE A 180 5.02 -9.05 -5.68
CA PHE A 180 5.69 -10.10 -6.45
C PHE A 180 4.98 -10.40 -7.76
N THR A 181 3.68 -10.72 -7.68
CA THR A 181 2.94 -11.28 -8.80
C THR A 181 2.79 -10.29 -9.96
N GLU A 182 2.47 -9.03 -9.70
CA GLU A 182 2.25 -8.04 -10.76
C GLU A 182 3.54 -7.81 -11.57
N PRO A 183 4.70 -7.52 -10.94
CA PRO A 183 5.98 -7.46 -11.67
C PRO A 183 6.36 -8.76 -12.35
N GLN A 184 6.13 -9.91 -11.71
CA GLN A 184 6.46 -11.21 -12.29
C GLN A 184 5.63 -11.44 -13.55
N VAL A 185 4.31 -11.31 -13.51
CA VAL A 185 3.47 -11.63 -14.67
C VAL A 185 3.67 -10.62 -15.82
N LEU A 186 3.94 -9.35 -15.54
CA LEU A 186 4.20 -8.35 -16.59
C LEU A 186 5.56 -8.49 -17.26
N PHE A 187 6.59 -8.86 -16.48
CA PHE A 187 7.98 -8.81 -16.92
C PHE A 187 8.73 -10.11 -16.67
N TYR A 188 7.99 -11.23 -16.63
CA TYR A 188 8.59 -12.55 -16.60
C TYR A 188 9.40 -12.73 -17.87
N SER A 189 10.62 -13.18 -17.71
CA SER A 189 11.51 -13.54 -18.80
C SER A 189 12.45 -14.62 -18.28
N ASP A 190 12.70 -15.61 -19.12
CA ASP A 190 13.66 -16.69 -18.83
C ASP A 190 15.11 -16.16 -18.82
N ASP A 191 15.38 -14.97 -19.37
CA ASP A 191 16.69 -14.31 -19.28
C ASP A 191 16.81 -13.51 -17.95
N PRO A 192 17.73 -13.91 -17.04
CA PRO A 192 17.96 -13.23 -15.76
C PRO A 192 18.34 -11.75 -15.88
N GLY A 193 18.87 -11.34 -17.03
CA GLY A 193 19.22 -9.95 -17.33
C GLY A 193 18.01 -9.03 -17.49
N THR A 194 16.85 -9.59 -17.83
CA THR A 194 15.67 -8.86 -18.32
C THR A 194 14.48 -8.88 -17.36
N THR A 195 14.56 -9.66 -16.28
CA THR A 195 13.54 -9.74 -15.23
C THR A 195 13.23 -8.37 -14.63
N GLY A 196 11.95 -8.02 -14.52
CA GLY A 196 11.50 -6.72 -14.02
C GLY A 196 11.50 -5.61 -15.07
N GLY A 197 11.64 -5.96 -16.35
CA GLY A 197 11.47 -5.03 -17.48
C GLY A 197 12.73 -4.21 -17.78
N PRO A 198 12.64 -3.28 -18.75
CA PRO A 198 13.78 -2.47 -19.18
C PRO A 198 14.48 -1.78 -18.00
N GLY A 199 15.79 -2.01 -17.87
CA GLY A 199 16.60 -1.46 -16.78
C GLY A 199 16.19 -1.94 -15.38
N ARG A 200 15.52 -3.11 -15.26
CA ARG A 200 15.06 -3.72 -14.00
C ARG A 200 14.14 -2.83 -13.17
N GLN A 201 13.42 -1.91 -13.79
CA GLN A 201 12.64 -0.88 -13.08
C GLN A 201 11.41 -1.41 -12.34
N GLY A 202 10.90 -2.57 -12.73
CA GLY A 202 9.86 -3.32 -12.02
C GLY A 202 10.42 -4.41 -11.09
N LEU A 203 11.74 -4.59 -11.00
CA LEU A 203 12.32 -5.63 -10.15
C LEU A 203 12.07 -5.31 -8.67
N THR A 204 11.26 -6.12 -7.99
CA THR A 204 11.03 -6.02 -6.54
C THR A 204 11.96 -6.94 -5.77
N VAL A 205 12.13 -6.69 -4.47
CA VAL A 205 12.95 -7.55 -3.59
C VAL A 205 12.46 -9.00 -3.60
N VAL A 206 11.13 -9.22 -3.57
CA VAL A 206 10.57 -10.58 -3.60
C VAL A 206 10.79 -11.24 -4.96
N LEU A 207 10.67 -10.49 -6.06
CA LEU A 207 10.96 -11.01 -7.40
C LEU A 207 12.45 -11.38 -7.54
N TYR A 208 13.35 -10.55 -7.02
CA TYR A 208 14.78 -10.82 -7.04
C TYR A 208 15.17 -12.02 -6.16
N LEU A 209 14.53 -12.14 -4.99
CA LEU A 209 14.66 -13.32 -4.13
C LEU A 209 14.25 -14.58 -4.87
N TRP A 210 13.07 -14.55 -5.50
CA TRP A 210 12.54 -15.68 -6.25
C TRP A 210 13.48 -16.10 -7.37
N GLN A 211 13.98 -15.13 -8.14
CA GLN A 211 14.95 -15.35 -9.20
C GLN A 211 16.22 -16.02 -8.66
N LYS A 212 16.82 -15.47 -7.59
CA LYS A 212 18.05 -16.05 -7.01
C LYS A 212 17.84 -17.42 -6.39
N ALA A 213 16.73 -17.63 -5.71
CA ALA A 213 16.47 -18.90 -5.02
C ALA A 213 16.10 -20.02 -5.99
N PHE A 214 15.19 -19.74 -6.92
CA PHE A 214 14.52 -20.78 -7.71
C PHE A 214 15.00 -20.87 -9.16
N ILE A 215 15.51 -19.78 -9.74
CA ILE A 215 16.06 -19.79 -11.11
C ILE A 215 17.58 -19.99 -11.07
N ASP A 216 18.30 -19.18 -10.29
CA ASP A 216 19.76 -19.30 -10.17
C ASP A 216 20.20 -20.42 -9.19
N HIS A 217 19.24 -21.10 -8.54
CA HIS A 217 19.45 -22.15 -7.54
C HIS A 217 20.31 -21.73 -6.33
N GLN A 218 20.39 -20.44 -6.03
CA GLN A 218 21.13 -19.86 -4.89
C GLN A 218 20.23 -19.74 -3.64
N LEU A 219 19.71 -20.87 -3.16
CA LEU A 219 18.77 -20.92 -2.03
C LEU A 219 19.28 -20.21 -0.77
N GLY A 220 20.58 -20.32 -0.46
CA GLY A 220 21.19 -19.66 0.69
C GLY A 220 21.19 -18.12 0.57
N TYR A 221 21.37 -17.61 -0.64
CA TYR A 221 21.34 -16.18 -0.94
C TYR A 221 19.91 -15.63 -0.89
N GLY A 222 18.96 -16.34 -1.51
CA GLY A 222 17.53 -16.01 -1.41
C GLY A 222 17.00 -16.03 0.03
N ALA A 223 17.43 -17.01 0.84
CA ALA A 223 17.06 -17.06 2.26
C ALA A 223 17.63 -15.88 3.08
N ALA A 224 18.80 -15.34 2.69
CA ALA A 224 19.35 -14.14 3.31
C ALA A 224 18.51 -12.90 2.96
N MET A 225 18.08 -12.77 1.69
CA MET A 225 17.15 -11.71 1.28
C MET A 225 15.83 -11.76 2.03
N GLY A 226 15.23 -12.95 2.16
CA GLY A 226 13.95 -13.11 2.84
C GLY A 226 14.00 -12.69 4.31
N ARG A 227 15.08 -13.06 5.02
CA ARG A 227 15.30 -12.63 6.41
C ARG A 227 15.52 -11.13 6.53
N LEU A 228 16.26 -10.53 5.60
CA LEU A 228 16.49 -9.08 5.59
C LEU A 228 15.20 -8.31 5.28
N LEU A 229 14.41 -8.76 4.30
CA LEU A 229 13.10 -8.19 3.98
C LEU A 229 12.15 -8.28 5.19
N PHE A 230 12.13 -9.42 5.89
CA PHE A 230 11.37 -9.57 7.13
C PHE A 230 11.79 -8.52 8.18
N ALA A 231 13.10 -8.33 8.39
CA ALA A 231 13.62 -7.33 9.33
C ALA A 231 13.20 -5.90 8.94
N VAL A 232 13.25 -5.57 7.64
CA VAL A 232 12.77 -4.27 7.12
C VAL A 232 11.27 -4.09 7.39
N ILE A 233 10.45 -5.08 7.06
CA ILE A 233 8.99 -5.02 7.28
C ILE A 233 8.67 -4.89 8.79
N ALA A 234 9.36 -5.64 9.64
CA ALA A 234 9.19 -5.57 11.09
C ALA A 234 9.58 -4.19 11.64
N LEU A 235 10.68 -3.60 11.15
CA LEU A 235 11.09 -2.25 11.51
C LEU A 235 10.02 -1.23 11.10
N PHE A 236 9.51 -1.29 9.87
CA PHE A 236 8.43 -0.41 9.40
C PHE A 236 7.16 -0.56 10.24
N ALA A 237 6.76 -1.78 10.57
CA ALA A 237 5.60 -2.03 11.43
C ALA A 237 5.79 -1.44 12.84
N ILE A 238 6.98 -1.59 13.43
CA ILE A 238 7.30 -1.02 14.75
C ILE A 238 7.31 0.51 14.70
N VAL A 239 7.94 1.10 13.69
CA VAL A 239 8.01 2.56 13.51
C VAL A 239 6.61 3.14 13.31
N ASN A 240 5.80 2.55 12.42
CA ASN A 240 4.40 2.96 12.22
C ASN A 240 3.60 2.87 13.52
N ARG A 241 3.75 1.78 14.28
CA ARG A 241 3.08 1.64 15.57
C ARG A 241 3.53 2.71 16.59
N ARG A 242 4.84 3.00 16.66
CA ARG A 242 5.44 3.96 17.61
C ARG A 242 5.07 5.41 17.31
N LEU A 243 5.14 5.83 16.05
CA LEU A 243 4.81 7.20 15.62
C LEU A 243 3.38 7.58 15.99
N VAL A 244 2.47 6.62 15.93
CA VAL A 244 1.06 6.88 16.12
C VAL A 244 0.60 6.62 17.56
N SER A 245 1.19 5.64 18.27
CA SER A 245 0.94 5.43 19.70
C SER A 245 1.49 6.57 20.58
N GLY A 246 2.52 7.29 20.13
CA GLY A 246 3.03 8.49 20.80
C GLY A 246 1.96 9.61 20.92
N SER A 247 1.04 9.69 19.95
CA SER A 247 -0.07 10.66 20.00
C SER A 247 -1.14 10.28 21.03
N ASP A 248 -1.43 9.00 21.28
CA ASP A 248 -2.42 8.58 22.31
C ASP A 248 -1.91 8.85 23.73
N ARG A 249 -0.60 8.72 23.93
CA ARG A 249 0.05 8.92 25.22
C ARG A 249 0.12 10.39 25.61
N THR A 250 0.13 11.29 24.64
CA THR A 250 0.10 12.75 24.85
C THR A 250 -1.31 13.20 25.22
N ASP A 251 -2.34 12.62 24.59
CA ASP A 251 -3.74 12.95 24.84
C ASP A 251 -4.22 12.48 26.23
N ARG A 252 -3.86 11.25 26.63
CA ARG A 252 -4.14 10.75 27.99
C ARG A 252 -3.51 11.61 29.08
N ARG A 253 -2.26 12.03 28.88
CA ARG A 253 -1.53 12.89 29.83
C ARG A 253 -2.17 14.29 29.94
N GLY A 254 -2.72 14.83 28.86
CA GLY A 254 -3.46 16.09 28.87
C GLY A 254 -4.81 16.00 29.60
N ILE A 255 -5.50 14.86 29.52
CA ILE A 255 -6.75 14.61 30.24
C ILE A 255 -6.50 14.48 31.75
N ASP A 256 -5.46 13.76 32.16
CA ASP A 256 -5.11 13.59 33.58
C ASP A 256 -4.72 14.93 34.23
N LEU A 257 -3.90 15.74 33.57
CA LEU A 257 -3.53 17.08 34.06
C LEU A 257 -4.74 18.03 34.20
N ARG A 258 -5.75 17.91 33.32
CA ARG A 258 -7.00 18.68 33.43
C ARG A 258 -7.91 18.21 34.56
N LYS A 259 -7.88 16.91 34.90
CA LYS A 259 -8.60 16.36 36.06
C LYS A 259 -7.94 16.78 37.36
N GLU A 260 -6.61 16.73 37.43
CA GLU A 260 -5.84 17.22 38.58
C GLU A 260 -6.08 18.72 38.82
N ALA A 261 -6.09 19.55 37.77
CA ALA A 261 -6.38 20.98 37.88
C ALA A 261 -7.83 21.31 38.30
N ARG A 262 -8.78 20.37 38.13
CA ARG A 262 -10.19 20.55 38.57
C ARG A 262 -10.44 20.08 40.01
N HIS A 263 -9.64 19.16 40.54
CA HIS A 263 -9.77 18.67 41.91
C HIS A 263 -8.88 19.40 42.93
N GLY A 264 -7.98 20.27 42.48
CA GLY A 264 -7.12 21.10 43.33
C GLY A 264 -7.69 22.49 43.70
N ARG A 265 -9.01 22.69 43.67
CA ARG A 265 -9.68 23.92 44.13
C ARG A 265 -10.78 23.63 45.14
#